data_AF-A0A671XWI6-F1
#
_entry.id   AF-A0A671XWI6-F1
#
_cell.length_a   1.000
_cell.length_b   1.000
_cell.length_c   1.000
_cell.angle_alpha   90.00
_cell.angle_beta   90.00
_cell.angle_gamma   90.00
#
_symmetry.space_group_name_H-M   'P 1'
#
loop_
_entity.id
_entity.type
_entity.pdbx_description
1 polymer ?
#
loop_
_entity_poly.entity_id
_entity_poly.type
_entity_poly.pdbx_seq_one_letter_code
_entity_poly.pdbx_strand_id
1 'polypeptide(L)'
;MDHRRSHNPNSGQQNRHSAHKRRRDDTGRRPNHHQSQSGSTPWQNPLCSRGLSTRRELYERDFPVYKQPVEVGCFSLDSERRFFNDSRQLRYYAEPDRNPHFDLKDGYKDRYVKRDENLKEKLDHILRWILANRSNALDVDFVTWRGHLTKLLTTPYEAREGWLLAVTRFRGTLYISEVETEASRRERENRTERHAEMMYWGYKFEQYTCADNVHSLPDPGGVVNTNEGFCTVVQTRLSDHRLLFSGEVQSHLHAINNSSKMYQSTAKPILSIFM
;
A
#
# COMPACT_ATOMS: atom_id res chain seq x y z
N MET A 1 9.13 -18.55 68.01
CA MET A 1 8.44 -17.31 68.39
C MET A 1 7.34 -17.11 67.36
N ASP A 2 6.10 -17.08 67.88
CA ASP A 2 4.80 -16.69 67.31
C ASP A 2 4.26 -17.49 66.10
N HIS A 3 3.41 -18.52 66.32
CA HIS A 3 1.94 -18.50 66.48
C HIS A 3 1.19 -18.28 65.14
N ARG A 4 0.17 -19.04 64.70
CA ARG A 4 -0.53 -20.27 65.09
C ARG A 4 -1.45 -20.63 63.88
N ARG A 5 -1.62 -21.92 63.60
CA ARG A 5 -2.77 -22.58 62.91
C ARG A 5 -4.11 -22.11 63.58
N SER A 6 -5.32 -22.06 63.01
CA SER A 6 -5.98 -22.78 61.91
C SER A 6 -7.48 -22.42 61.79
N HIS A 7 -8.15 -22.91 60.73
CA HIS A 7 -9.56 -23.36 60.62
C HIS A 7 -10.66 -22.39 60.09
N ASN A 8 -11.50 -23.01 59.24
CA ASN A 8 -12.65 -22.57 58.42
C ASN A 8 -13.98 -22.65 59.26
N PRO A 9 -15.22 -22.51 58.72
CA PRO A 9 -15.85 -21.60 57.74
C PRO A 9 -17.12 -20.87 58.32
N ASN A 10 -17.85 -20.13 57.46
CA ASN A 10 -19.34 -20.07 57.36
C ASN A 10 -20.05 -18.69 57.58
N SER A 11 -21.17 -18.53 56.84
CA SER A 11 -22.19 -17.45 56.79
C SER A 11 -21.88 -16.23 55.89
N GLY A 12 -22.74 -15.73 54.99
CA GLY A 12 -24.18 -15.95 54.82
C GLY A 12 -24.72 -15.70 53.39
N GLN A 13 -25.66 -16.57 53.05
CA GLN A 13 -26.74 -16.53 52.04
C GLN A 13 -27.71 -15.36 52.29
N GLN A 14 -28.69 -14.91 51.46
CA GLN A 14 -29.45 -15.33 50.28
C GLN A 14 -30.28 -14.08 49.86
N ASN A 15 -30.50 -13.73 48.58
CA ASN A 15 -31.53 -14.19 47.64
C ASN A 15 -33.01 -13.79 47.93
N ARG A 16 -33.68 -13.30 46.86
CA ARG A 16 -35.12 -13.42 46.47
C ARG A 16 -36.09 -12.21 46.56
N HIS A 17 -36.68 -11.91 45.38
CA HIS A 17 -38.12 -11.82 45.01
C HIS A 17 -39.10 -11.07 45.95
N SER A 18 -40.18 -10.38 45.56
CA SER A 18 -41.01 -10.26 44.34
C SER A 18 -42.09 -9.20 44.64
N ALA A 19 -42.69 -8.66 43.57
CA ALA A 19 -43.81 -7.72 43.58
C ALA A 19 -45.07 -8.20 44.34
N HIS A 20 -45.84 -7.29 44.95
CA HIS A 20 -47.25 -6.98 44.61
C HIS A 20 -47.96 -6.04 45.61
N LYS A 21 -48.95 -5.32 45.04
CA LYS A 21 -50.19 -4.72 45.59
C LYS A 21 -50.23 -3.25 46.06
N ARG A 22 -50.94 -2.46 45.21
CA ARG A 22 -52.22 -1.73 45.42
C ARG A 22 -52.25 -0.62 46.49
N ARG A 23 -53.00 0.47 46.39
CA ARG A 23 -53.87 1.17 45.39
C ARG A 23 -54.44 2.35 46.21
N ARG A 24 -54.57 3.57 45.66
CA ARG A 24 -55.63 4.50 46.08
C ARG A 24 -55.88 5.54 44.98
N ASP A 25 -57.18 5.67 44.69
CA ASP A 25 -57.84 6.48 43.67
C ASP A 25 -57.74 7.99 43.96
N ASP A 26 -57.90 8.86 42.94
CA ASP A 26 -59.14 9.64 42.76
C ASP A 26 -59.14 10.52 41.47
N THR A 27 -60.33 10.65 40.87
CA THR A 27 -60.92 11.69 39.97
C THR A 27 -60.04 12.42 38.91
N GLY A 28 -60.38 12.63 37.64
CA GLY A 28 -61.65 12.64 36.90
C GLY A 28 -61.72 13.92 36.04
N ARG A 29 -61.58 13.84 34.70
CA ARG A 29 -62.20 14.74 33.66
C ARG A 29 -61.62 14.50 32.25
N ARG A 30 -62.52 14.28 31.27
CA ARG A 30 -62.26 14.44 29.82
C ARG A 30 -62.29 15.93 29.45
N PRO A 31 -61.67 16.36 28.34
CA PRO A 31 -62.50 16.74 27.20
C PRO A 31 -61.91 16.45 25.79
N ASN A 32 -62.74 16.82 24.81
CA ASN A 32 -62.81 16.52 23.38
C ASN A 32 -61.62 16.89 22.46
N HIS A 33 -61.66 16.20 21.31
CA HIS A 33 -61.11 16.53 19.99
C HIS A 33 -60.90 18.02 19.68
N HIS A 34 -59.69 18.34 19.19
CA HIS A 34 -59.47 19.25 18.07
C HIS A 34 -58.27 18.78 17.22
N GLN A 35 -58.50 18.64 15.92
CA GLN A 35 -57.47 18.47 14.89
C GLN A 35 -56.54 19.69 14.91
N SER A 36 -55.23 19.44 14.90
CA SER A 36 -54.25 20.38 14.38
C SER A 36 -53.11 19.61 13.72
N GLN A 37 -52.96 19.84 12.42
CA GLN A 37 -51.84 19.37 11.62
C GLN A 37 -50.57 20.03 12.17
N SER A 38 -49.55 19.23 12.48
CA SER A 38 -48.18 19.71 12.57
C SER A 38 -47.33 18.83 11.65
N GLY A 39 -46.78 19.46 10.61
CA GLY A 39 -45.88 18.82 9.68
C GLY A 39 -44.62 18.37 10.41
N SER A 40 -44.42 17.07 10.52
CA SER A 40 -43.14 16.49 10.85
C SER A 40 -42.31 16.42 9.57
N THR A 41 -41.34 17.33 9.48
CA THR A 41 -40.16 17.23 8.61
C THR A 41 -39.66 15.78 8.56
N PRO A 42 -39.50 15.16 7.38
CA PRO A 42 -38.85 13.87 7.28
C PRO A 42 -37.43 14.02 7.79
N TRP A 43 -37.14 13.24 8.82
CA TRP A 43 -35.85 13.03 9.42
C TRP A 43 -34.77 12.96 8.35
N GLN A 44 -33.73 13.78 8.55
CA GLN A 44 -32.52 13.74 7.73
C GLN A 44 -32.07 12.28 7.64
N ASN A 45 -32.09 11.75 6.42
CA ASN A 45 -31.47 10.46 6.12
C ASN A 45 -30.05 10.49 6.69
N PRO A 46 -29.63 9.50 7.51
CA PRO A 46 -28.22 9.34 7.79
C PRO A 46 -27.55 9.21 6.44
N LEU A 47 -26.52 10.02 6.18
CA LEU A 47 -25.72 9.98 4.96
C LEU A 47 -25.38 8.51 4.68
N CYS A 48 -26.14 7.91 3.78
CA CYS A 48 -25.93 6.53 3.39
C CYS A 48 -24.52 6.54 2.81
N SER A 49 -23.56 5.91 3.48
CA SER A 49 -22.22 5.77 2.96
C SER A 49 -22.36 5.04 1.64
N ARG A 50 -22.30 5.79 0.52
CA ARG A 50 -22.38 5.23 -0.82
C ARG A 50 -21.09 4.45 -1.02
N GLY A 51 -21.12 3.16 -0.70
CA GLY A 51 -20.03 2.25 -1.01
C GLY A 51 -19.84 2.16 -2.53
N LEU A 52 -18.60 2.02 -2.97
CA LEU A 52 -18.29 1.68 -4.35
C LEU A 52 -18.23 0.16 -4.46
N SER A 53 -19.12 -0.44 -5.24
CA SER A 53 -19.10 -1.89 -5.44
C SER A 53 -17.88 -2.28 -6.30
N THR A 54 -17.15 -3.31 -5.87
CA THR A 54 -15.95 -3.81 -6.54
C THR A 54 -16.22 -5.02 -7.43
N ARG A 55 -17.48 -5.40 -7.62
CA ARG A 55 -17.87 -6.56 -8.42
C ARG A 55 -17.38 -6.40 -9.85
N ARG A 56 -16.61 -7.39 -10.33
CA ARG A 56 -16.04 -7.42 -11.68
C ARG A 56 -17.08 -7.11 -12.76
N GLU A 57 -18.27 -7.72 -12.67
CA GLU A 57 -19.35 -7.56 -13.67
C GLU A 57 -19.76 -6.09 -13.93
N LEU A 58 -19.53 -5.18 -12.96
CA LEU A 58 -19.85 -3.76 -13.11
C LEU A 58 -18.81 -3.00 -13.97
N TYR A 59 -17.64 -3.60 -14.18
CA TYR A 59 -16.50 -3.03 -14.88
C TYR A 59 -16.15 -3.77 -16.18
N GLU A 60 -16.93 -4.79 -16.57
CA GLU A 60 -16.79 -5.48 -17.86
C GLU A 60 -17.31 -4.59 -19.00
N ARG A 61 -16.45 -3.68 -19.45
CA ARG A 61 -16.70 -2.67 -20.49
C ARG A 61 -15.49 -2.56 -21.41
N ASP A 62 -15.58 -1.71 -22.43
CA ASP A 62 -14.44 -1.37 -23.28
C ASP A 62 -13.27 -0.85 -22.43
N PHE A 63 -12.05 -1.22 -22.83
CA PHE A 63 -10.84 -0.81 -22.10
C PHE A 63 -10.75 0.73 -22.09
N PRO A 64 -10.60 1.36 -20.91
CA PRO A 64 -10.57 2.81 -20.81
C PRO A 64 -9.33 3.38 -21.51
N VAL A 65 -9.40 4.64 -21.93
CA VAL A 65 -8.22 5.31 -22.49
C VAL A 65 -7.14 5.39 -21.41
N TYR A 66 -6.03 4.70 -21.63
CA TYR A 66 -4.82 4.86 -20.84
C TYR A 66 -3.71 5.41 -21.73
N LYS A 67 -3.29 6.65 -21.46
CA LYS A 67 -2.23 7.29 -22.23
C LYS A 67 -0.90 6.59 -21.95
N GLN A 68 -0.01 6.62 -22.95
CA GLN A 68 1.35 6.12 -22.77
C GLN A 68 2.01 6.89 -21.61
N PRO A 69 2.50 6.19 -20.57
CA PRO A 69 3.16 6.86 -19.46
C PRO A 69 4.48 7.49 -19.90
N VAL A 70 4.77 8.68 -19.37
CA VAL A 70 5.97 9.45 -19.66
C VAL A 70 6.77 9.60 -18.37
N GLU A 71 8.04 9.21 -18.38
CA GLU A 71 8.95 9.51 -17.28
C GLU A 71 9.21 11.02 -17.24
N VAL A 72 8.99 11.62 -16.06
CA VAL A 72 9.19 13.06 -15.82
C VAL A 72 10.34 13.32 -14.85
N GLY A 73 10.99 12.27 -14.35
CA GLY A 73 12.23 12.28 -13.59
C GLY A 73 12.39 11.02 -12.74
N CYS A 74 13.38 11.02 -11.86
CA CYS A 74 13.70 9.89 -10.99
C CYS A 74 14.31 10.36 -9.66
N PHE A 75 14.46 9.43 -8.71
CA PHE A 75 15.26 9.61 -7.51
C PHE A 75 15.80 8.27 -7.00
N SER A 76 16.82 8.34 -6.15
CA SER A 76 17.51 7.21 -5.55
C SER A 76 17.41 7.26 -4.02
N LEU A 77 17.39 6.09 -3.40
CA LEU A 77 17.50 5.88 -1.96
C LEU A 77 18.78 5.08 -1.69
N ASP A 78 19.70 5.62 -0.90
CA ASP A 78 20.97 4.94 -0.62
C ASP A 78 20.86 3.83 0.42
N SER A 79 22.01 3.25 0.79
CA SER A 79 22.13 2.17 1.78
C SER A 79 21.61 2.53 3.17
N GLU A 80 21.48 3.83 3.49
CA GLU A 80 20.90 4.37 4.72
C GLU A 80 19.46 4.91 4.50
N ARG A 81 18.84 4.60 3.36
CA ARG A 81 17.50 5.07 2.95
C ARG A 81 17.40 6.59 2.75
N ARG A 82 18.54 7.27 2.51
CA ARG A 82 18.56 8.72 2.30
C ARG A 82 18.20 9.06 0.85
N PHE A 83 17.43 10.13 0.69
CA PHE A 83 16.92 10.58 -0.60
C PHE A 83 17.97 11.35 -1.39
N PHE A 84 18.13 10.99 -2.67
CA PHE A 84 18.91 11.72 -3.65
C PHE A 84 18.10 11.94 -4.92
N ASN A 85 18.03 13.18 -5.40
CA ASN A 85 17.30 13.55 -6.62
C ASN A 85 18.11 13.24 -7.88
N ASP A 86 18.55 12.00 -8.03
CA ASP A 86 19.36 11.50 -9.15
C ASP A 86 19.16 9.98 -9.37
N SER A 87 19.90 9.43 -10.31
CA SER A 87 19.84 8.02 -10.72
C SER A 87 21.01 7.18 -10.21
N ARG A 88 21.65 7.54 -9.10
CA ARG A 88 22.84 6.83 -8.61
C ARG A 88 22.61 5.36 -8.23
N GLN A 89 21.36 5.00 -7.92
CA GLN A 89 20.96 3.63 -7.58
C GLN A 89 20.36 2.87 -8.78
N LEU A 90 20.40 3.46 -9.99
CA LEU A 90 19.95 2.75 -11.17
C LEU A 90 20.95 1.65 -11.53
N ARG A 91 20.48 0.40 -11.54
CA ARG A 91 21.24 -0.75 -12.03
C ARG A 91 20.85 -1.10 -13.46
N TYR A 92 21.69 -1.89 -14.12
CA TYR A 92 21.51 -2.32 -15.50
C TYR A 92 21.26 -3.81 -15.56
N TYR A 93 20.30 -4.22 -16.38
CA TYR A 93 20.02 -5.64 -16.59
C TYR A 93 21.21 -6.30 -17.25
N ALA A 94 21.72 -7.35 -16.62
CA ALA A 94 22.73 -8.24 -17.16
C ALA A 94 22.04 -9.56 -17.50
N GLU A 95 22.00 -9.89 -18.80
CA GLU A 95 21.40 -11.13 -19.26
C GLU A 95 22.17 -12.32 -18.67
N PRO A 96 21.49 -13.23 -17.95
CA PRO A 96 22.15 -14.40 -17.41
C PRO A 96 22.39 -15.45 -18.50
N ASP A 97 23.27 -16.41 -18.21
CA ASP A 97 23.45 -17.58 -19.06
C ASP A 97 22.13 -18.34 -19.26
N ARG A 98 22.04 -19.14 -20.33
CA ARG A 98 20.82 -19.93 -20.67
C ARG A 98 20.34 -20.86 -19.54
N ASN A 99 21.25 -21.33 -18.69
CA ASN A 99 20.93 -22.21 -17.58
C ASN A 99 21.66 -21.74 -16.32
N PRO A 100 21.19 -20.66 -15.69
CA PRO A 100 21.89 -20.05 -14.57
C PRO A 100 21.73 -20.89 -13.31
N HIS A 101 22.83 -21.10 -12.58
CA HIS A 101 22.83 -21.82 -11.30
C HIS A 101 22.85 -20.84 -10.13
N PHE A 102 21.76 -20.09 -9.96
CA PHE A 102 21.63 -19.11 -8.88
C PHE A 102 21.36 -19.78 -7.54
N ASP A 103 22.24 -19.56 -6.56
CA ASP A 103 21.93 -19.84 -5.15
C ASP A 103 21.27 -18.61 -4.53
N LEU A 104 19.94 -18.64 -4.48
CA LEU A 104 19.14 -17.55 -3.91
C LEU A 104 19.19 -17.49 -2.37
N LYS A 105 19.79 -18.49 -1.71
CA LYS A 105 19.95 -18.52 -0.25
C LYS A 105 21.27 -17.94 0.22
N ASP A 106 22.27 -17.90 -0.66
CA ASP A 106 23.58 -17.32 -0.37
C ASP A 106 23.44 -15.90 0.19
N GLY A 107 24.08 -15.61 1.32
CA GLY A 107 24.08 -14.30 1.98
C GLY A 107 22.88 -14.00 2.88
N TYR A 108 21.84 -14.85 2.93
CA TYR A 108 20.63 -14.55 3.72
C TYR A 108 20.90 -14.33 5.22
N LYS A 109 21.85 -15.09 5.79
CA LYS A 109 22.15 -15.05 7.24
C LYS A 109 23.17 -14.00 7.64
N ASP A 110 24.07 -13.63 6.75
CA ASP A 110 25.29 -12.87 7.06
C ASP A 110 25.49 -11.61 6.21
N ARG A 111 24.82 -11.50 5.05
CA ARG A 111 24.94 -10.39 4.09
C ARG A 111 23.57 -9.82 3.68
N TYR A 112 22.62 -9.81 4.61
CA TYR A 112 21.28 -9.26 4.39
C TYR A 112 20.99 -8.08 5.34
N VAL A 113 20.84 -6.89 4.77
CA VAL A 113 20.39 -5.68 5.48
C VAL A 113 18.94 -5.40 5.10
N LYS A 114 18.05 -5.55 6.09
CA LYS A 114 16.61 -5.38 5.88
C LYS A 114 16.16 -3.96 6.26
N ARG A 115 15.40 -3.32 5.37
CA ARG A 115 14.70 -2.06 5.66
C ARG A 115 13.72 -2.25 6.82
N ASP A 116 13.68 -1.28 7.72
CA ASP A 116 12.72 -1.29 8.84
C ASP A 116 11.30 -1.02 8.33
N GLU A 117 10.47 -2.08 8.27
CA GLU A 117 9.08 -2.02 7.83
C GLU A 117 8.15 -1.32 8.84
N ASN A 118 8.62 -0.98 10.05
CA ASN A 118 7.87 -0.19 11.02
C ASN A 118 7.91 1.31 10.71
N LEU A 119 8.93 1.77 9.98
CA LEU A 119 9.04 3.14 9.52
C LEU A 119 8.14 3.35 8.30
N LYS A 120 6.99 4.01 8.51
CA LYS A 120 6.01 4.26 7.44
C LYS A 120 6.37 5.52 6.66
N GLU A 121 7.10 5.35 5.56
CA GLU A 121 7.55 6.44 4.67
C GLU A 121 6.41 7.12 3.89
N LYS A 122 5.25 6.48 3.76
CA LYS A 122 4.05 7.02 3.08
C LYS A 122 4.41 7.59 1.72
N LEU A 123 4.09 8.86 1.46
CA LEU A 123 4.41 9.56 0.20
C LEU A 123 5.67 10.44 0.30
N ASP A 124 6.44 10.36 1.38
CA ASP A 124 7.45 11.37 1.71
C ASP A 124 8.50 11.53 0.60
N HIS A 125 9.00 10.43 0.02
CA HIS A 125 10.02 10.50 -1.01
C HIS A 125 9.51 11.09 -2.34
N ILE A 126 8.30 10.74 -2.78
CA ILE A 126 7.70 11.35 -3.98
C ILE A 126 7.36 12.84 -3.73
N LEU A 127 6.95 13.19 -2.51
CA LEU A 127 6.72 14.59 -2.12
C LEU A 127 8.03 15.39 -2.08
N ARG A 128 9.13 14.82 -1.58
CA ARG A 128 10.47 15.43 -1.66
C ARG A 128 10.89 15.64 -3.11
N TRP A 129 10.67 14.66 -3.98
CA TRP A 129 10.93 14.81 -5.41
C TRP A 129 10.09 15.94 -6.03
N ILE A 130 8.79 16.02 -5.70
CA ILE A 130 7.91 17.11 -6.16
C ILE A 130 8.46 18.47 -5.73
N LEU A 131 8.83 18.63 -4.45
CA LEU A 131 9.35 19.88 -3.91
C LEU A 131 10.69 20.28 -4.55
N ALA A 132 11.55 19.31 -4.88
CA ALA A 132 12.85 19.57 -5.51
C ALA A 132 12.74 19.95 -7.00
N ASN A 133 11.72 19.45 -7.70
CA ASN A 133 11.62 19.55 -9.18
C ASN A 133 10.50 20.46 -9.68
N ARG A 134 9.64 20.98 -8.79
CA ARG A 134 8.50 21.82 -9.15
C ARG A 134 8.42 23.04 -8.24
N SER A 135 8.63 24.22 -8.81
CA SER A 135 8.47 25.51 -8.15
C SER A 135 7.00 25.99 -8.12
N ASN A 136 6.14 25.44 -8.98
CA ASN A 136 4.74 25.85 -9.17
C ASN A 136 3.75 24.69 -8.92
N ALA A 137 2.45 24.99 -8.99
CA ALA A 137 1.37 24.02 -8.81
C ALA A 137 1.50 22.82 -9.77
N LEU A 138 1.26 21.61 -9.24
CA LEU A 138 1.22 20.39 -10.04
C LEU A 138 -0.03 20.39 -10.91
N ASP A 139 0.14 20.24 -12.22
CA ASP A 139 -0.98 20.09 -13.17
C ASP A 139 -1.44 18.63 -13.27
N VAL A 140 -1.73 18.02 -12.12
CA VAL A 140 -2.19 16.62 -12.03
C VAL A 140 -3.32 16.49 -11.01
N ASP A 141 -4.20 15.52 -11.25
CA ASP A 141 -5.38 15.30 -10.42
C ASP A 141 -5.05 14.37 -9.25
N PHE A 142 -4.17 13.38 -9.46
CA PHE A 142 -3.77 12.40 -8.45
C PHE A 142 -2.26 12.25 -8.32
N VAL A 143 -1.78 12.13 -7.08
CA VAL A 143 -0.39 11.79 -6.72
C VAL A 143 -0.38 10.55 -5.83
N THR A 144 0.39 9.52 -6.20
CA THR A 144 0.47 8.28 -5.42
C THR A 144 1.70 7.41 -5.75
N TRP A 145 1.80 6.23 -5.15
CA TRP A 145 2.74 5.17 -5.57
C TRP A 145 2.07 4.20 -6.55
N ARG A 146 2.85 3.68 -7.49
CA ARG A 146 2.43 2.62 -8.43
C ARG A 146 1.76 1.45 -7.70
N GLY A 147 2.31 1.02 -6.56
CA GLY A 147 1.75 -0.09 -5.77
C GLY A 147 0.33 0.15 -5.26
N HIS A 148 -0.03 1.40 -4.95
CA HIS A 148 -1.42 1.73 -4.56
C HIS A 148 -2.38 1.61 -5.74
N LEU A 149 -1.95 2.05 -6.93
CA LEU A 149 -2.73 1.87 -8.15
C LEU A 149 -2.91 0.38 -8.45
N THR A 150 -1.84 -0.41 -8.36
CA THR A 150 -1.94 -1.87 -8.56
C THR A 150 -3.01 -2.49 -7.66
N LYS A 151 -3.06 -2.14 -6.37
CA LYS A 151 -4.13 -2.60 -5.45
C LYS A 151 -5.53 -2.22 -5.93
N LEU A 152 -5.72 -0.98 -6.40
CA LEU A 152 -7.00 -0.55 -6.99
C LEU A 152 -7.36 -1.36 -8.24
N LEU A 153 -6.41 -1.57 -9.16
CA LEU A 153 -6.62 -2.33 -10.39
C LEU A 153 -6.95 -3.81 -10.14
N THR A 154 -6.35 -4.43 -9.11
CA THR A 154 -6.58 -5.85 -8.78
C THR A 154 -7.78 -6.08 -7.89
N THR A 155 -8.36 -5.02 -7.28
CA THR A 155 -9.48 -5.13 -6.32
C THR A 155 -10.67 -5.96 -6.81
N PRO A 156 -11.12 -5.89 -8.08
CA PRO A 156 -12.23 -6.73 -8.53
C PRO A 156 -11.97 -8.25 -8.52
N TYR A 157 -10.70 -8.66 -8.38
CA TYR A 157 -10.26 -10.05 -8.40
C TYR A 157 -9.61 -10.50 -7.07
N GLU A 158 -9.32 -9.55 -6.17
CA GLU A 158 -8.70 -9.81 -4.88
C GLU A 158 -9.73 -10.36 -3.88
N ALA A 159 -9.38 -11.46 -3.22
CA ALA A 159 -10.28 -12.19 -2.31
C ALA A 159 -9.64 -12.53 -0.96
N ARG A 160 -8.37 -12.19 -0.77
CA ARG A 160 -7.56 -12.51 0.42
C ARG A 160 -7.17 -11.24 1.16
N GLU A 161 -6.60 -10.28 0.45
CA GLU A 161 -5.95 -9.12 1.07
C GLU A 161 -6.75 -7.83 0.87
N GLY A 162 -7.30 -7.30 1.96
CA GLY A 162 -7.91 -5.96 1.97
C GLY A 162 -6.87 -4.85 2.11
N TRP A 163 -7.24 -3.62 1.72
CA TRP A 163 -6.38 -2.45 1.79
C TRP A 163 -7.12 -1.21 2.33
N LEU A 164 -6.36 -0.23 2.82
CA LEU A 164 -6.86 1.09 3.20
C LEU A 164 -6.05 2.18 2.50
N LEU A 165 -6.73 3.17 1.90
CA LEU A 165 -6.10 4.32 1.26
C LEU A 165 -6.60 5.61 1.91
N ALA A 166 -5.70 6.37 2.52
CA ALA A 166 -5.96 7.74 2.96
C ALA A 166 -5.85 8.69 1.77
N VAL A 167 -6.87 9.52 1.55
CA VAL A 167 -6.92 10.48 0.45
C VAL A 167 -7.01 11.89 1.00
N THR A 168 -6.03 12.74 0.68
CA THR A 168 -6.01 14.15 1.08
C THR A 168 -6.02 15.05 -0.14
N ARG A 169 -6.93 16.02 -0.19
CA ARG A 169 -6.93 17.05 -1.23
C ARG A 169 -6.09 18.24 -0.79
N PHE A 170 -5.08 18.62 -1.56
CA PHE A 170 -4.27 19.80 -1.31
C PHE A 170 -3.99 20.56 -2.62
N ARG A 171 -4.37 21.85 -2.65
CA ARG A 171 -4.21 22.74 -3.82
C ARG A 171 -4.76 22.16 -5.13
N GLY A 172 -5.92 21.50 -5.06
CA GLY A 172 -6.58 20.90 -6.23
C GLY A 172 -6.24 19.44 -6.48
N THR A 173 -5.04 18.98 -6.09
CA THR A 173 -4.55 17.61 -6.30
C THR A 173 -4.95 16.67 -5.14
N LEU A 174 -5.28 15.43 -5.46
CA LEU A 174 -5.56 14.36 -4.51
C LEU A 174 -4.32 13.50 -4.28
N TYR A 175 -3.88 13.40 -3.04
CA TYR A 175 -2.75 12.58 -2.60
C TYR A 175 -3.28 11.31 -1.96
N ILE A 176 -2.92 10.16 -2.53
CA ILE A 176 -3.41 8.85 -2.10
C ILE A 176 -2.25 8.09 -1.46
N SER A 177 -2.34 7.82 -0.16
CA SER A 177 -1.36 7.06 0.60
C SER A 177 -2.00 5.83 1.23
N GLU A 178 -1.38 4.66 1.09
CA GLU A 178 -1.82 3.49 1.84
C GLU A 178 -1.65 3.68 3.35
N VAL A 179 -2.58 3.06 4.07
CA VAL A 179 -2.55 2.84 5.50
C VAL A 179 -2.53 1.33 5.72
N GLU A 180 -1.56 0.84 6.49
CA GLU A 180 -1.47 -0.57 6.83
C GLU A 180 -2.73 -1.01 7.60
N THR A 181 -3.37 -2.07 7.13
CA THR A 181 -4.54 -2.65 7.82
C THR A 181 -4.08 -3.46 9.02
N GLU A 182 -4.96 -3.62 10.02
CA GLU A 182 -4.65 -4.45 11.19
C GLU A 182 -4.34 -5.91 10.80
N ALA A 183 -5.02 -6.46 9.78
CA ALA A 183 -4.74 -7.79 9.26
C ALA A 183 -3.34 -7.88 8.63
N SER A 184 -2.99 -6.93 7.75
CA SER A 184 -1.67 -6.87 7.11
C SER A 184 -0.55 -6.66 8.13
N ARG A 185 -0.79 -5.84 9.16
CA ARG A 185 0.14 -5.66 10.28
C ARG A 185 0.40 -6.98 11.01
N ARG A 186 -0.65 -7.74 11.34
CA ARG A 186 -0.52 -9.04 12.00
C ARG A 186 0.23 -10.05 11.14
N GLU A 187 -0.02 -10.08 9.84
CA GLU A 187 0.70 -10.95 8.91
C GLU A 187 2.19 -10.59 8.83
N ARG A 188 2.52 -9.30 8.84
CA ARG A 188 3.90 -8.82 8.87
C ARG A 188 4.61 -9.17 10.18
N GLU A 189 3.97 -8.94 11.32
CA GLU A 189 4.53 -9.20 12.65
C GLU A 189 4.69 -10.70 12.93
N ASN A 190 3.80 -11.54 12.40
CA ASN A 190 3.86 -13.01 12.52
C ASN A 190 4.52 -13.69 11.31
N ARG A 191 5.27 -12.94 10.51
CA ARG A 191 5.94 -13.48 9.32
C ARG A 191 6.89 -14.61 9.72
N THR A 192 6.70 -15.78 9.11
CA THR A 192 7.56 -16.94 9.36
C THR A 192 8.96 -16.72 8.78
N GLU A 193 9.96 -17.41 9.34
CA GLU A 193 11.33 -17.38 8.84
C GLU A 193 11.41 -17.80 7.37
N ARG A 194 10.67 -18.83 6.98
CA ARG A 194 10.59 -19.28 5.58
C ARG A 194 10.04 -18.20 4.66
N HIS A 195 9.03 -17.43 5.09
CA HIS A 195 8.50 -16.32 4.31
C HIS A 195 9.52 -15.19 4.19
N ALA A 196 10.27 -14.88 5.25
CA ALA A 196 11.34 -13.89 5.21
C ALA A 196 12.47 -14.31 4.26
N GLU A 197 12.86 -15.59 4.26
CA GLU A 197 13.83 -16.16 3.32
C GLU A 197 13.34 -16.07 1.87
N MET A 198 12.07 -16.39 1.60
CA MET A 198 11.50 -16.25 0.25
C MET A 198 11.43 -14.80 -0.24
N MET A 199 11.22 -13.83 0.65
CA MET A 199 11.32 -12.41 0.28
C MET A 199 12.74 -12.03 -0.11
N TYR A 200 13.74 -12.53 0.62
CA TYR A 200 15.15 -12.33 0.29
C TYR A 200 15.51 -12.88 -1.09
N TRP A 201 14.99 -14.06 -1.47
CA TRP A 201 15.27 -14.67 -2.78
C TRP A 201 14.97 -13.74 -3.96
N GLY A 202 13.96 -12.88 -3.85
CA GLY A 202 13.65 -11.86 -4.85
C GLY A 202 14.79 -10.85 -5.01
N TYR A 203 15.24 -10.24 -3.91
CA TYR A 203 16.35 -9.28 -3.96
C TYR A 203 17.68 -9.93 -4.34
N LYS A 204 17.92 -11.17 -3.89
CA LYS A 204 19.10 -11.93 -4.27
C LYS A 204 19.11 -12.26 -5.76
N PHE A 205 17.94 -12.58 -6.34
CA PHE A 205 17.80 -12.75 -7.79
C PHE A 205 18.12 -11.47 -8.56
N GLU A 206 17.71 -10.30 -8.05
CA GLU A 206 18.09 -9.02 -8.65
C GLU A 206 19.62 -8.85 -8.65
N GLN A 207 20.30 -9.19 -7.56
CA GLN A 207 21.76 -9.14 -7.46
C GLN A 207 22.47 -10.05 -8.48
N TYR A 208 21.85 -11.17 -8.89
CA TYR A 208 22.38 -12.05 -9.94
C TYR A 208 22.15 -11.52 -11.37
N THR A 209 21.19 -10.62 -11.55
CA THR A 209 20.71 -10.19 -12.89
C THR A 209 20.88 -8.70 -13.14
N CYS A 210 21.50 -7.98 -12.20
CA CYS A 210 21.70 -6.54 -12.26
C CYS A 210 23.16 -6.19 -11.96
N ALA A 211 23.71 -5.27 -12.73
CA ALA A 211 25.05 -4.71 -12.55
C ALA A 211 24.98 -3.20 -12.31
N ASP A 212 25.96 -2.64 -11.59
CA ASP A 212 26.00 -1.21 -11.27
C ASP A 212 26.21 -0.31 -12.50
N ASN A 213 26.79 -0.87 -13.56
CA ASN A 213 27.11 -0.16 -14.80
C ASN A 213 26.86 -1.09 -16.00
N VAL A 214 26.64 -0.51 -17.18
CA VAL A 214 26.43 -1.25 -18.45
C VAL A 214 27.59 -2.21 -18.79
N HIS A 215 28.79 -1.95 -18.27
CA HIS A 215 30.00 -2.72 -18.57
C HIS A 215 30.47 -3.60 -17.41
N SER A 216 29.82 -3.55 -16.25
CA SER A 216 30.14 -4.41 -15.12
C SER A 216 29.32 -5.70 -15.16
N LEU A 217 29.82 -6.71 -14.46
CA LEU A 217 29.09 -7.94 -14.21
C LEU A 217 28.35 -7.82 -12.87
N PRO A 218 27.23 -8.54 -12.70
CA PRO A 218 26.60 -8.68 -11.39
C PRO A 218 27.59 -9.22 -10.34
N ASP A 219 27.58 -8.64 -9.14
CA ASP A 219 28.36 -9.12 -8.00
C ASP A 219 27.45 -9.84 -7.00
N PRO A 220 27.29 -11.17 -7.11
CA PRO A 220 26.47 -11.94 -6.17
C PRO A 220 27.12 -12.07 -4.78
N GLY A 221 28.41 -11.75 -4.61
CA GLY A 221 29.10 -11.83 -3.32
C GLY A 221 28.77 -10.68 -2.37
N GLY A 222 28.31 -9.55 -2.92
CA GLY A 222 27.94 -8.35 -2.16
C GLY A 222 26.77 -8.51 -1.18
N VAL A 223 26.50 -7.44 -0.44
CA VAL A 223 25.41 -7.35 0.53
C VAL A 223 24.10 -7.03 -0.17
N VAL A 224 23.04 -7.75 0.19
CA VAL A 224 21.66 -7.38 -0.20
C VAL A 224 21.12 -6.36 0.79
N ASN A 225 20.95 -5.12 0.37
CA ASN A 225 20.41 -4.04 1.21
C ASN A 225 19.09 -3.51 0.65
N THR A 226 17.98 -3.79 1.35
CA THR A 226 16.63 -3.40 0.91
C THR A 226 16.26 -1.96 1.28
N ASN A 227 17.20 -1.20 1.86
CA ASN A 227 17.07 0.25 1.95
C ASN A 227 17.36 0.92 0.61
N GLU A 228 18.23 0.32 -0.21
CA GLU A 228 18.58 0.86 -1.52
C GLU A 228 17.39 0.76 -2.47
N GLY A 229 17.26 1.73 -3.37
CA GLY A 229 16.21 1.68 -4.37
C GLY A 229 16.30 2.81 -5.37
N PHE A 230 15.93 2.51 -6.62
CA PHE A 230 15.79 3.49 -7.68
C PHE A 230 14.32 3.61 -8.08
N CYS A 231 13.80 4.83 -8.07
CA CYS A 231 12.42 5.13 -8.40
C CYS A 231 12.34 6.04 -9.63
N THR A 232 11.51 5.64 -10.60
CA THR A 232 11.07 6.53 -11.67
C THR A 232 9.78 7.26 -11.26
N VAL A 233 9.66 8.52 -11.64
CA VAL A 233 8.47 9.33 -11.49
C VAL A 233 7.82 9.51 -12.85
N VAL A 234 6.57 9.08 -12.94
CA VAL A 234 5.85 8.90 -14.19
C VAL A 234 4.57 9.71 -14.17
N GLN A 235 4.29 10.36 -15.30
CA GLN A 235 3.03 11.03 -15.55
C GLN A 235 2.25 10.29 -16.64
N THR A 236 0.95 10.11 -16.43
CA THR A 236 0.04 9.53 -17.42
C THR A 236 -1.38 10.09 -17.26
N ARG A 237 -2.31 9.59 -18.07
CA ARG A 237 -3.74 9.88 -17.96
C ARG A 237 -4.56 8.61 -18.13
N LEU A 238 -5.44 8.36 -17.16
CA LEU A 238 -6.48 7.32 -17.22
C LEU A 238 -7.84 8.00 -17.41
N SER A 239 -8.45 7.81 -18.58
CA SER A 239 -9.63 8.56 -19.04
C SER A 239 -9.39 10.07 -18.94
N ASP A 240 -10.10 10.76 -18.04
CA ASP A 240 -9.97 12.20 -17.80
C ASP A 240 -9.11 12.54 -16.58
N HIS A 241 -8.51 11.55 -15.93
CA HIS A 241 -7.72 11.72 -14.71
C HIS A 241 -6.22 11.70 -15.00
N ARG A 242 -5.54 12.82 -14.73
CA ARG A 242 -4.09 12.96 -14.83
C ARG A 242 -3.44 12.42 -13.57
N LEU A 243 -2.53 11.48 -13.74
CA LEU A 243 -1.85 10.77 -12.65
C LEU A 243 -0.37 11.14 -12.67
N LEU A 244 0.17 11.46 -11.50
CA LEU A 244 1.59 11.41 -11.21
C LEU A 244 1.83 10.28 -10.21
N PHE A 245 2.67 9.32 -10.54
CA PHE A 245 3.03 8.29 -9.59
C PHE A 245 4.50 7.92 -9.69
N SER A 246 5.04 7.43 -8.59
CA SER A 246 6.39 6.87 -8.56
C SER A 246 6.33 5.36 -8.44
N GLY A 247 7.30 4.68 -9.02
CA GLY A 247 7.46 3.23 -8.90
C GLY A 247 8.92 2.86 -8.84
N GLU A 248 9.25 1.93 -7.96
CA GLU A 248 10.57 1.31 -7.94
C GLU A 248 10.78 0.51 -9.23
N VAL A 249 11.98 0.65 -9.80
CA VAL A 249 12.45 -0.02 -11.02
C VAL A 249 13.70 -0.79 -10.67
N GLN A 250 13.70 -2.10 -10.96
CA GLN A 250 14.80 -2.99 -10.61
C GLN A 250 16.06 -2.66 -11.41
N SER A 251 15.92 -2.52 -12.72
CA SER A 251 17.04 -2.24 -13.62
C SER A 251 16.60 -1.68 -14.97
N HIS A 252 17.56 -1.10 -15.69
CA HIS A 252 17.40 -0.64 -17.05
C HIS A 252 18.04 -1.62 -18.04
N LEU A 253 17.32 -1.97 -19.10
CA LEU A 253 17.89 -2.70 -20.23
C LEU A 253 18.60 -1.73 -21.17
N HIS A 254 19.93 -1.81 -21.24
CA HIS A 254 20.67 -1.02 -22.21
C HIS A 254 20.56 -1.66 -23.61
N ALA A 255 19.94 -0.96 -24.56
CA ALA A 255 19.89 -1.43 -25.95
C ALA A 255 21.28 -1.29 -26.60
N ILE A 256 21.96 -2.40 -26.84
CA ILE A 256 23.17 -2.41 -27.66
C ILE A 256 22.73 -2.24 -29.12
N ASN A 257 23.06 -1.11 -29.74
CA ASN A 257 22.91 -0.87 -31.17
C ASN A 257 23.89 -1.76 -31.97
N ASN A 258 23.65 -3.07 -32.00
CA ASN A 258 24.26 -3.93 -33.00
C ASN A 258 23.34 -3.99 -34.21
N SER A 259 23.83 -3.44 -35.32
CA SER A 259 23.25 -3.48 -36.66
C SER A 259 23.12 -4.91 -37.17
N SER A 260 22.10 -5.61 -36.66
CA SER A 260 21.56 -6.86 -37.18
C SER A 260 20.05 -6.79 -37.00
N LYS A 261 19.34 -6.73 -38.13
CA LYS A 261 17.90 -6.59 -38.28
C LYS A 261 17.10 -7.53 -37.36
N MET A 262 16.72 -7.11 -36.15
CA MET A 262 15.49 -7.60 -35.48
C MET A 262 15.08 -6.90 -34.16
N TYR A 263 15.58 -5.71 -33.81
CA TYR A 263 15.16 -5.05 -32.55
C TYR A 263 14.88 -3.56 -32.74
N GLN A 264 13.84 -3.23 -33.50
CA GLN A 264 13.24 -1.88 -33.53
C GLN A 264 11.81 -1.84 -32.97
N SER A 265 11.35 -2.89 -32.27
CA SER A 265 9.96 -2.96 -31.78
C SER A 265 9.79 -3.10 -30.26
N THR A 266 10.85 -3.24 -29.47
CA THR A 266 10.72 -3.67 -28.06
C THR A 266 11.62 -2.95 -27.05
N ALA A 267 12.24 -1.83 -27.40
CA ALA A 267 12.77 -0.89 -26.41
C ALA A 267 11.61 -0.12 -25.76
N LYS A 268 10.72 -0.84 -25.08
CA LYS A 268 9.75 -0.28 -24.14
C LYS A 268 10.42 -0.39 -22.77
N PRO A 269 10.52 0.69 -21.98
CA PRO A 269 10.89 0.54 -20.58
C PRO A 269 9.96 -0.51 -19.97
N ILE A 270 10.51 -1.35 -19.10
CA ILE A 270 9.83 -2.37 -18.31
C ILE A 270 8.91 -1.67 -17.30
N LEU A 271 7.94 -0.92 -17.82
CA LEU A 271 6.80 -0.34 -17.11
C LEU A 271 5.58 -1.27 -17.23
N SER A 272 5.69 -2.37 -17.99
CA SER A 272 4.56 -3.27 -18.31
C SER A 272 4.45 -4.51 -17.43
N ILE A 273 5.19 -4.62 -16.31
CA ILE A 273 5.07 -5.83 -15.47
C ILE A 273 3.83 -5.79 -14.56
N PHE A 274 3.16 -4.65 -14.38
CA PHE A 274 1.86 -4.59 -13.68
C PHE A 274 0.92 -3.53 -14.27
N MET A 275 0.50 -3.76 -15.51
CA MET A 275 -0.83 -3.36 -16.00
C MET A 275 -1.52 -4.58 -16.57
#